data_AF-A0A3L7PH11-F1
#
_entry.id   AF-A0A3L7PH11-F1
#
_cell.length_a   1.000
_cell.length_b   1.000
_cell.length_c   1.000
_cell.angle_alpha   90.00
_cell.angle_beta   90.00
_cell.angle_gamma   90.00
#
_symmetry.space_group_name_H-M   'P 1'
#
loop_
_entity.id
_entity.type
_entity.pdbx_description
1 polymer ?
#
loop_
_entity_poly.entity_id
_entity_poly.type
_entity_poly.pdbx_seq_one_letter_code
_entity_poly.pdbx_strand_id
1 'polypeptide(L)'
;MTGEADLAFGALCRELLAPLAPALRGEGPGVRGSSLLVPSLPSSGESAKVSGPSGDDAHKLESIVLPSSTSNSQLSTFDSQPTKAPLTLALSPQGRGEGTKPRIIHTPVPTLTNLALPYDLYSGEDLAHRVIYVEASRGCPFTCEFCLSALDIPVRQFPLDEFLAAMGRLLERGTKCFKFVDRTFNLNLRVSRAILDFFLERYQPGMFLHFELIPDRLPDSLKELIVQFPSGALQFEVGIQTFNDDVSNLISRHQDNDLVEQNLTWLRDHTSVHVHADLIVGLPGESLDSFAAGFDRLVRLKPHEIQVGILKRLRGTPIIRHDAEWQMVYSPHPPYEVLQTKLLDFATIQELRRFAKLWDTIANSGNFVETLPLLWEGIRGQEAGGRQEDFLGVSPLPVFPSGEPESPGSASDCGPSPFTEFRHLATWLFTRAGQAHGIALSRLVELLFEYLTTERGLVPTHVAAVLWRDYQRGGRSDKPHCLRPFITEPPPAINTPTDRGGSGPKRQGRHHPQATTR
;
A
#
# COMPACT_ATOMS: atom_id res chain seq x y z
N MET A 1 1.81 10.67 -38.95
CA MET A 1 1.09 11.92 -38.60
C MET A 1 1.47 12.36 -37.19
N THR A 2 2.76 12.58 -36.91
CA THR A 2 3.28 12.73 -35.53
C THR A 2 3.91 14.10 -35.23
N GLY A 3 3.87 15.06 -36.17
CA GLY A 3 4.47 16.38 -35.97
C GLY A 3 3.54 17.42 -35.32
N GLU A 4 2.24 17.36 -35.60
CA GLU A 4 1.28 18.37 -35.11
C GLU A 4 0.83 18.13 -33.66
N ALA A 5 0.79 16.88 -33.21
CA ALA A 5 0.42 16.54 -31.83
C ALA A 5 1.48 16.99 -30.80
N ASP A 6 2.77 16.89 -31.14
CA ASP A 6 3.87 17.33 -30.27
C ASP A 6 3.97 18.86 -30.17
N LEU A 7 3.66 19.56 -31.27
CA LEU A 7 3.58 21.02 -31.27
C LEU A 7 2.39 21.53 -30.45
N ALA A 8 1.24 20.85 -30.54
CA ALA A 8 0.05 21.16 -29.73
C ALA A 8 0.29 20.87 -28.24
N PHE A 9 0.94 19.76 -27.89
CA PHE A 9 1.30 19.43 -26.51
C PHE A 9 2.30 20.44 -25.93
N GLY A 10 3.30 20.84 -26.72
CA GLY A 10 4.28 21.86 -26.32
C GLY A 10 3.65 23.25 -26.14
N ALA A 11 2.63 23.61 -26.93
CA ALA A 11 1.87 24.85 -26.77
C ALA A 11 0.99 24.83 -25.52
N LEU A 12 0.28 23.72 -25.28
CA LEU A 12 -0.57 23.52 -24.10
C LEU A 12 0.24 23.57 -22.79
N CYS A 13 1.43 22.95 -22.77
CA CYS A 13 2.34 23.02 -21.63
C CYS A 13 2.83 24.45 -21.36
N ARG A 14 3.09 25.25 -22.40
CA ARG A 14 3.50 26.67 -22.23
C ARG A 14 2.36 27.52 -21.69
N GLU A 15 1.13 27.28 -22.12
CA GLU A 15 -0.05 28.02 -21.67
C GLU A 15 -0.41 27.68 -20.20
N LEU A 16 -0.34 26.40 -19.84
CA LEU A 16 -0.59 25.92 -18.46
C LEU A 16 0.50 26.33 -17.47
N LEU A 17 1.76 26.48 -17.92
CA LEU A 17 2.89 26.83 -17.06
C LEU A 17 3.23 28.33 -17.03
N ALA A 18 2.68 29.14 -17.95
CA ALA A 18 2.90 30.59 -17.98
C ALA A 18 2.60 31.32 -16.66
N PRO A 19 1.55 30.97 -15.88
CA PRO A 19 1.26 31.60 -14.59
C PRO A 19 2.25 31.22 -13.47
N LEU A 20 3.01 30.13 -13.63
CA LEU A 20 3.95 29.60 -12.63
C LEU A 20 5.39 30.10 -12.83
N ALA A 21 5.66 30.77 -13.96
CA ALA A 21 6.99 31.26 -14.33
C ALA A 21 7.64 32.28 -13.35
N PRO A 22 6.91 33.10 -12.57
CA PRO A 22 7.53 33.99 -11.58
C PRO A 22 8.04 33.26 -10.33
N ALA A 23 7.48 32.09 -9.99
CA ALA A 23 7.88 31.32 -8.80
C ALA A 23 9.15 30.47 -9.00
N LEU A 24 9.53 30.23 -10.26
CA LEU A 24 10.71 29.43 -10.64
C LEU A 24 11.97 30.28 -10.88
N ARG A 25 11.85 31.61 -10.90
CA ARG A 25 12.97 32.55 -11.00
C ARG A 25 13.29 33.14 -9.63
N GLY A 26 13.76 32.29 -8.72
CA GLY A 26 14.36 32.77 -7.47
C GLY A 26 15.71 33.41 -7.76
N GLU A 27 15.74 34.73 -7.99
CA GLU A 27 16.98 35.51 -8.03
C GLU A 27 17.25 36.17 -6.67
N GLY A 28 18.38 35.81 -6.06
CA GLY A 28 18.99 36.43 -4.88
C GLY A 28 20.42 35.88 -4.68
N PRO A 29 21.40 36.67 -4.18
CA PRO A 29 22.69 36.77 -4.87
C PRO A 29 23.83 35.92 -4.30
N GLY A 30 24.64 35.37 -5.22
CA GLY A 30 26.11 35.44 -5.17
C GLY A 30 26.89 34.34 -4.44
N VAL A 31 27.40 33.35 -5.19
CA VAL A 31 28.75 32.79 -5.00
C VAL A 31 29.31 32.33 -6.36
N ARG A 32 30.58 32.64 -6.60
CA ARG A 32 31.36 32.41 -7.83
C ARG A 32 31.71 30.93 -8.06
N GLY A 33 31.57 30.51 -9.32
CA GLY A 33 32.61 29.82 -10.11
C GLY A 33 32.88 28.33 -9.87
N SER A 34 32.56 27.49 -10.87
CA SER A 34 33.55 26.80 -11.70
C SER A 34 32.86 25.95 -12.77
N SER A 35 33.26 26.19 -14.03
CA SER A 35 32.83 25.57 -15.28
C SER A 35 33.23 24.09 -15.38
N LEU A 36 32.48 23.27 -16.14
CA LEU A 36 33.02 22.45 -17.24
C LEU A 36 31.92 21.71 -18.04
N LEU A 37 31.57 22.30 -19.18
CA LEU A 37 31.37 21.73 -20.53
C LEU A 37 30.82 20.28 -20.71
N VAL A 38 29.64 20.20 -21.34
CA VAL A 38 29.17 19.04 -22.14
C VAL A 38 29.27 19.42 -23.62
N PRO A 39 29.91 18.62 -24.49
CA PRO A 39 30.00 18.90 -25.91
C PRO A 39 28.77 18.38 -26.68
N SER A 40 28.39 19.15 -27.70
CA SER A 40 27.21 18.99 -28.54
C SER A 40 27.52 18.41 -29.94
N LEU A 41 26.44 17.90 -30.59
CA LEU A 41 26.19 17.65 -32.02
C LEU A 41 26.56 16.27 -32.62
N PRO A 42 25.97 15.83 -33.77
CA PRO A 42 24.92 16.46 -34.61
C PRO A 42 23.77 15.54 -35.07
N SER A 43 22.77 16.20 -35.66
CA SER A 43 21.70 15.70 -36.52
C SER A 43 22.19 15.24 -37.90
N SER A 44 21.60 14.18 -38.45
CA SER A 44 21.40 14.02 -39.89
C SER A 44 20.19 13.12 -40.15
N GLY A 45 19.29 13.60 -41.01
CA GLY A 45 18.24 12.80 -41.61
C GLY A 45 18.66 12.38 -43.02
N GLU A 46 18.11 11.26 -43.48
CA GLU A 46 17.92 11.01 -44.91
C GLU A 46 16.79 10.00 -45.11
N SER A 47 15.93 10.29 -46.09
CA SER A 47 14.76 9.51 -46.49
C SER A 47 15.12 8.58 -47.65
N ALA A 48 14.52 7.39 -47.70
CA ALA A 48 14.28 6.70 -48.97
C ALA A 48 13.04 5.80 -48.90
N LYS A 49 12.21 5.93 -49.95
CA LYS A 49 10.96 5.24 -50.27
C LYS A 49 11.20 3.75 -50.63
N VAL A 50 10.13 2.92 -50.57
CA VAL A 50 9.46 2.25 -51.72
C VAL A 50 8.75 0.93 -51.32
N SER A 51 7.44 0.88 -51.62
CA SER A 51 6.49 -0.21 -51.98
C SER A 51 6.44 -1.58 -51.27
N GLY A 52 5.19 -2.05 -51.03
CA GLY A 52 4.82 -3.44 -50.70
C GLY A 52 5.05 -4.44 -51.85
N PRO A 53 4.60 -5.72 -51.73
CA PRO A 53 3.16 -6.03 -51.70
C PRO A 53 2.72 -7.22 -50.80
N SER A 54 1.40 -7.44 -50.87
CA SER A 54 0.48 -8.49 -50.41
C SER A 54 0.85 -9.97 -50.61
N GLY A 55 0.19 -10.86 -49.83
CA GLY A 55 -0.28 -12.17 -50.30
C GLY A 55 -0.05 -13.38 -49.37
N ASP A 56 -1.15 -13.86 -48.78
CA ASP A 56 -1.63 -15.24 -48.57
C ASP A 56 -0.74 -16.48 -48.25
N ASP A 57 -1.42 -17.39 -47.54
CA ASP A 57 -1.32 -18.87 -47.48
C ASP A 57 -0.53 -19.59 -46.37
N ALA A 58 -1.33 -20.09 -45.41
CA ALA A 58 -1.54 -21.50 -45.06
C ALA A 58 -0.35 -22.50 -45.08
N HIS A 59 -0.06 -23.13 -43.94
CA HIS A 59 -0.42 -24.53 -43.63
C HIS A 59 0.33 -25.11 -42.41
N LYS A 60 -0.45 -25.85 -41.59
CA LYS A 60 -0.16 -27.09 -40.86
C LYS A 60 1.27 -27.38 -40.38
N LEU A 61 1.41 -27.61 -39.07
CA LEU A 61 2.32 -28.62 -38.51
C LEU A 61 1.62 -29.38 -37.38
N GLU A 62 1.33 -30.66 -37.64
CA GLU A 62 1.00 -31.69 -36.65
C GLU A 62 2.28 -32.28 -36.04
N SER A 63 2.11 -32.72 -34.79
CA SER A 63 2.88 -33.66 -33.96
C SER A 63 3.95 -34.54 -34.62
N ILE A 64 5.00 -34.86 -33.85
CA ILE A 64 5.44 -36.25 -33.60
C ILE A 64 6.31 -36.33 -32.33
N VAL A 65 6.03 -37.38 -31.57
CA VAL A 65 6.65 -37.87 -30.33
C VAL A 65 7.96 -38.62 -30.64
N LEU A 66 8.95 -38.58 -29.75
CA LEU A 66 10.02 -39.58 -29.69
C LEU A 66 10.31 -40.03 -28.23
N PRO A 67 10.52 -41.34 -27.97
CA PRO A 67 10.73 -41.91 -26.64
C PRO A 67 12.18 -42.25 -26.28
N SER A 68 12.31 -42.62 -25.01
CA SER A 68 13.42 -43.13 -24.17
C SER A 68 14.36 -44.22 -24.71
N SER A 69 15.60 -44.28 -24.17
CA SER A 69 16.30 -45.52 -23.76
C SER A 69 17.67 -45.28 -23.08
N THR A 70 17.81 -45.77 -21.82
CA THR A 70 18.84 -46.70 -21.25
C THR A 70 20.30 -46.68 -21.77
N SER A 71 21.39 -47.02 -21.07
CA SER A 71 21.79 -47.42 -19.69
C SER A 71 23.28 -47.87 -19.78
N ASN A 72 24.01 -47.92 -18.65
CA ASN A 72 25.29 -48.64 -18.40
C ASN A 72 26.58 -48.14 -19.10
N SER A 73 27.81 -48.27 -18.58
CA SER A 73 28.37 -48.80 -17.32
C SER A 73 29.90 -48.58 -17.28
N GLN A 74 30.45 -48.37 -16.08
CA GLN A 74 31.74 -48.87 -15.54
C GLN A 74 33.14 -48.40 -16.03
N LEU A 75 33.88 -47.87 -15.03
CA LEU A 75 35.29 -48.09 -14.61
C LEU A 75 36.46 -48.11 -15.62
N SER A 76 37.47 -47.24 -15.36
CA SER A 76 38.80 -47.69 -14.90
C SER A 76 39.67 -46.52 -14.39
N THR A 77 40.38 -46.80 -13.31
CA THR A 77 41.42 -46.02 -12.63
C THR A 77 42.75 -46.11 -13.38
N PHE A 78 43.55 -45.04 -13.45
CA PHE A 78 45.02 -45.09 -13.29
C PHE A 78 45.61 -43.69 -13.03
N ASP A 79 46.75 -43.72 -12.36
CA ASP A 79 47.38 -42.75 -11.48
C ASP A 79 48.36 -41.78 -12.18
N SER A 80 48.85 -40.79 -11.41
CA SER A 80 50.12 -40.04 -11.57
C SER A 80 50.18 -38.77 -12.43
N GLN A 81 50.25 -37.63 -11.73
CA GLN A 81 51.01 -36.41 -12.10
C GLN A 81 52.54 -36.68 -12.00
N PRO A 82 53.48 -35.75 -12.34
CA PRO A 82 53.36 -34.37 -12.85
C PRO A 82 54.30 -34.05 -14.04
N THR A 83 54.17 -32.88 -14.69
CA THR A 83 55.27 -31.91 -14.90
C THR A 83 54.80 -30.69 -15.71
N LYS A 84 55.28 -29.51 -15.30
CA LYS A 84 55.02 -28.19 -15.88
C LYS A 84 55.92 -27.95 -17.09
N ALA A 85 55.36 -27.44 -18.19
CA ALA A 85 56.06 -26.59 -19.17
C ALA A 85 55.06 -25.57 -19.75
N PRO A 86 55.49 -24.32 -20.04
CA PRO A 86 54.58 -23.21 -20.28
C PRO A 86 54.03 -23.25 -21.71
N LEU A 87 52.70 -23.17 -21.84
CA LEU A 87 52.04 -22.95 -23.13
C LEU A 87 52.16 -21.46 -23.49
N THR A 88 53.14 -21.13 -24.33
CA THR A 88 53.20 -19.85 -25.04
C THR A 88 52.01 -19.78 -25.99
N LEU A 89 51.01 -18.96 -25.65
CA LEU A 89 49.84 -18.73 -26.49
C LEU A 89 50.26 -17.93 -27.73
N ALA A 90 50.39 -18.61 -28.88
CA ALA A 90 50.51 -17.95 -30.17
C ALA A 90 49.17 -17.29 -30.52
N LEU A 91 49.08 -15.97 -30.40
CA LEU A 91 47.96 -15.19 -30.92
C LEU A 91 48.13 -15.07 -32.44
N SER A 92 47.41 -15.88 -33.21
CA SER A 92 47.16 -15.60 -34.62
C SER A 92 45.95 -14.64 -34.73
N PRO A 93 46.08 -13.51 -35.46
CA PRO A 93 44.98 -12.57 -35.62
C PRO A 93 44.18 -12.98 -36.85
N GLN A 94 42.98 -13.54 -36.66
CA GLN A 94 41.94 -13.52 -37.68
C GLN A 94 40.60 -14.03 -37.13
N GLY A 95 39.58 -13.20 -37.28
CA GLY A 95 38.19 -13.52 -36.94
C GLY A 95 37.50 -12.32 -36.34
N ARG A 96 36.98 -11.42 -37.18
CA ARG A 96 35.89 -10.52 -36.78
C ARG A 96 34.67 -11.40 -36.49
N GLY A 97 34.61 -11.94 -35.28
CA GLY A 97 33.50 -12.75 -34.80
C GLY A 97 32.38 -11.86 -34.29
N GLU A 98 31.17 -12.14 -34.74
CA GLU A 98 29.92 -11.59 -34.23
C GLU A 98 29.94 -11.45 -32.71
N GLY A 99 29.47 -10.29 -32.23
CA GLY A 99 29.41 -9.99 -30.80
C GLY A 99 28.83 -11.17 -30.03
N THR A 100 29.65 -11.77 -29.17
CA THR A 100 29.28 -12.90 -28.34
C THR A 100 28.06 -12.50 -27.52
N LYS A 101 26.88 -13.04 -27.86
CA LYS A 101 25.68 -12.85 -27.05
C LYS A 101 26.03 -13.25 -25.62
N PRO A 102 25.64 -12.45 -24.61
CA PRO A 102 25.95 -12.77 -23.22
C PRO A 102 25.44 -14.17 -22.90
N ARG A 103 26.32 -15.03 -22.36
CA ARG A 103 25.93 -16.36 -21.90
C ARG A 103 25.04 -16.20 -20.68
N ILE A 104 23.73 -16.37 -20.86
CA ILE A 104 22.78 -16.37 -19.75
C ILE A 104 22.85 -17.75 -19.08
N ILE A 105 23.26 -17.78 -17.82
CA ILE A 105 23.22 -18.99 -16.99
C ILE A 105 21.90 -18.95 -16.23
N HIS A 106 20.99 -19.87 -16.56
CA HIS A 106 19.75 -20.05 -15.82
C HIS A 106 20.03 -20.88 -14.56
N THR A 107 20.03 -20.24 -13.40
CA THR A 107 20.15 -20.92 -12.11
C THR A 107 18.76 -21.42 -11.68
N PRO A 108 18.62 -22.68 -11.21
CA PRO A 108 17.37 -23.13 -10.63
C PRO A 108 17.04 -22.33 -9.37
N VAL A 109 15.75 -22.23 -9.04
CA VAL A 109 15.29 -21.57 -7.81
C VAL A 109 15.83 -22.33 -6.59
N PRO A 110 16.47 -21.66 -5.61
CA PRO A 110 17.02 -22.32 -4.43
C PRO A 110 15.95 -23.00 -3.58
N THR A 111 16.20 -24.22 -3.11
CA THR A 111 15.36 -24.91 -2.12
C THR A 111 15.44 -24.20 -0.77
N LEU A 112 14.30 -23.85 -0.18
CA LEU A 112 14.27 -23.06 1.07
C LEU A 112 14.89 -23.77 2.27
N THR A 113 14.84 -25.10 2.32
CA THR A 113 15.50 -25.93 3.35
C THR A 113 17.02 -25.76 3.38
N ASN A 114 17.63 -25.30 2.28
CA ASN A 114 19.08 -25.17 2.17
C ASN A 114 19.54 -23.73 2.45
N LEU A 115 18.61 -22.82 2.77
CA LEU A 115 18.93 -21.42 3.04
C LEU A 115 19.19 -21.23 4.53
N ALA A 116 20.30 -20.58 4.85
CA ALA A 116 20.53 -20.09 6.19
C ALA A 116 19.56 -18.92 6.48
N LEU A 117 18.79 -19.03 7.56
CA LEU A 117 17.90 -17.96 8.00
C LEU A 117 18.74 -16.75 8.45
N PRO A 118 18.49 -15.54 7.94
CA PRO A 118 19.36 -14.38 8.17
C PRO A 118 19.13 -13.70 9.53
N TYR A 119 18.27 -14.25 10.38
CA TYR A 119 17.74 -13.56 11.57
C TYR A 119 18.80 -13.27 12.66
N ASP A 120 19.90 -14.02 12.67
CA ASP A 120 21.04 -13.76 13.56
C ASP A 120 21.83 -12.49 13.15
N LEU A 121 21.61 -11.96 11.94
CA LEU A 121 22.25 -10.74 11.45
C LEU A 121 21.62 -9.45 12.00
N TYR A 122 20.40 -9.52 12.56
CA TYR A 122 19.83 -8.37 13.25
C TYR A 122 20.66 -8.04 14.48
N SER A 123 21.06 -6.80 14.65
CA SER A 123 21.80 -6.32 15.83
C SER A 123 20.85 -6.06 17.00
N GLY A 124 21.37 -5.92 18.22
CA GLY A 124 20.55 -5.51 19.37
C GLY A 124 19.87 -4.15 19.19
N GLU A 125 20.50 -3.23 18.45
CA GLU A 125 19.91 -1.93 18.09
C GLU A 125 18.71 -2.11 17.15
N ASP A 126 18.80 -3.02 16.18
CA ASP A 126 17.67 -3.35 15.31
C ASP A 126 16.48 -3.87 16.13
N LEU A 127 16.72 -4.81 17.04
CA LEU A 127 15.65 -5.42 17.85
C LEU A 127 14.98 -4.41 18.79
N ALA A 128 15.72 -3.42 19.28
CA ALA A 128 15.22 -2.41 20.21
C ALA A 128 14.42 -1.28 19.54
N HIS A 129 14.67 -1.00 18.26
CA HIS A 129 14.20 0.24 17.61
C HIS A 129 13.51 0.04 16.26
N ARG A 130 13.49 -1.17 15.71
CA ARG A 130 12.93 -1.44 14.38
C ARG A 130 11.85 -2.52 14.41
N VAL A 131 11.06 -2.53 13.35
CA VAL A 131 10.19 -3.66 13.03
C VAL A 131 11.04 -4.71 12.31
N ILE A 132 11.03 -5.94 12.82
CA ILE A 132 11.84 -7.03 12.30
C ILE A 132 11.07 -7.76 11.21
N TYR A 133 11.69 -7.89 10.04
CA TYR A 133 11.07 -8.54 8.88
C TYR A 133 11.39 -10.02 8.89
N VAL A 134 10.34 -10.83 8.81
CA VAL A 134 10.42 -12.29 8.83
C VAL A 134 9.60 -12.87 7.68
N GLU A 135 10.01 -14.02 7.19
CA GLU A 135 9.42 -14.67 6.02
C GLU A 135 9.23 -16.15 6.36
N ALA A 136 7.98 -16.62 6.42
CA ALA A 136 7.64 -18.03 6.64
C ALA A 136 7.49 -18.78 5.30
N SER A 137 7.23 -18.06 4.21
CA SER A 137 7.03 -18.59 2.87
C SER A 137 7.36 -17.58 1.77
N ARG A 138 7.65 -18.10 0.57
CA ARG A 138 7.88 -17.34 -0.65
C ARG A 138 6.87 -17.70 -1.73
N GLY A 139 6.47 -16.69 -2.47
CA GLY A 139 5.54 -16.83 -3.59
C GLY A 139 4.09 -16.57 -3.20
N CYS A 140 3.22 -16.61 -4.19
CA CYS A 140 1.79 -16.37 -4.05
C CYS A 140 1.06 -17.25 -5.07
N PRO A 141 -0.03 -17.96 -4.70
CA PRO A 141 -0.71 -18.86 -5.63
C PRO A 141 -1.66 -18.11 -6.58
N PHE A 142 -1.81 -16.80 -6.39
CA PHE A 142 -2.68 -15.95 -7.20
C PHE A 142 -1.97 -15.40 -8.43
N THR A 143 -2.76 -15.05 -9.43
CA THR A 143 -2.30 -14.61 -10.75
C THR A 143 -2.58 -13.13 -11.01
N CYS A 144 -2.73 -12.33 -9.95
CA CYS A 144 -3.04 -10.89 -10.04
C CYS A 144 -2.06 -10.16 -10.96
N GLU A 145 -2.57 -9.55 -12.03
CA GLU A 145 -1.74 -9.10 -13.15
C GLU A 145 -0.89 -7.87 -12.85
N PHE A 146 -1.23 -7.13 -11.81
CA PHE A 146 -0.46 -5.96 -11.33
C PHE A 146 0.63 -6.33 -10.32
N CYS A 147 0.69 -7.59 -9.86
CA CYS A 147 1.51 -8.00 -8.73
C CYS A 147 2.74 -8.82 -9.17
N LEU A 148 3.93 -8.46 -8.67
CA LEU A 148 5.15 -9.24 -8.93
C LEU A 148 5.11 -10.62 -8.29
N SER A 149 4.39 -10.78 -7.17
CA SER A 149 4.30 -12.05 -6.47
C SER A 149 3.52 -13.12 -7.24
N ALA A 150 2.70 -12.72 -8.21
CA ALA A 150 2.03 -13.63 -9.12
C ALA A 150 3.00 -14.37 -10.07
N LEU A 151 4.24 -13.89 -10.19
CA LEU A 151 5.28 -14.53 -11.00
C LEU A 151 6.00 -15.66 -10.23
N ASP A 152 5.87 -15.70 -8.90
CA ASP A 152 6.57 -16.63 -8.00
C ASP A 152 5.66 -17.81 -7.60
N ILE A 153 5.30 -18.65 -8.57
CA ILE A 153 4.50 -19.88 -8.36
C ILE A 153 5.43 -21.11 -8.51
N PRO A 154 5.33 -22.14 -7.65
CA PRO A 154 4.39 -22.30 -6.52
C PRO A 154 4.88 -21.64 -5.22
N VAL A 155 3.96 -21.53 -4.25
CA VAL A 155 4.30 -21.13 -2.87
C VAL A 155 5.21 -22.18 -2.25
N ARG A 156 6.33 -21.73 -1.67
CA ARG A 156 7.32 -22.57 -1.00
C ARG A 156 7.46 -22.11 0.43
N GLN A 157 7.49 -23.03 1.38
CA GLN A 157 7.57 -22.70 2.80
C GLN A 157 8.94 -23.04 3.38
N PHE A 158 9.38 -22.24 4.35
CA PHE A 158 10.51 -22.61 5.18
C PHE A 158 10.13 -23.77 6.11
N PRO A 159 11.08 -24.63 6.52
CA PRO A 159 10.80 -25.67 7.51
C PRO A 159 10.24 -25.05 8.79
N LEU A 160 9.01 -25.42 9.15
CA LEU A 160 8.26 -24.75 10.21
C LEU A 160 8.99 -24.77 11.55
N ASP A 161 9.54 -25.92 11.94
CA ASP A 161 10.22 -26.08 13.23
C ASP A 161 11.50 -25.22 13.31
N GLU A 162 12.28 -25.16 12.23
CA GLU A 162 13.47 -24.30 12.14
C GLU A 162 13.11 -22.82 12.17
N PHE A 163 12.02 -22.45 11.48
CA PHE A 163 11.50 -21.09 11.47
C PHE A 163 11.03 -20.66 12.88
N LEU A 164 10.20 -21.47 13.55
CA LEU A 164 9.71 -21.17 14.90
C LEU A 164 10.85 -21.14 15.92
N ALA A 165 11.85 -22.03 15.80
CA ALA A 165 13.05 -21.97 16.63
C ALA A 165 13.82 -20.65 16.44
N ALA A 166 13.88 -20.13 15.22
CA ALA A 166 14.52 -18.84 14.95
C ALA A 166 13.69 -17.65 15.48
N MET A 167 12.35 -17.73 15.42
CA MET A 167 11.47 -16.75 16.07
C MET A 167 11.67 -16.75 17.58
N GLY A 168 11.84 -17.93 18.20
CA GLY A 168 12.17 -18.08 19.61
C GLY A 168 13.45 -17.34 19.99
N ARG A 169 14.52 -17.52 19.22
CA ARG A 169 15.78 -16.77 19.44
C ARG A 169 15.59 -15.26 19.30
N LEU A 170 14.79 -14.79 18.34
CA LEU A 170 14.49 -13.35 18.22
C LEU A 170 13.73 -12.81 19.43
N LEU A 171 12.74 -13.56 19.95
CA LEU A 171 12.00 -13.20 21.16
C LEU A 171 12.91 -13.17 22.39
N GLU A 172 13.76 -14.18 22.57
CA GLU A 172 14.74 -14.24 23.68
C GLU A 172 15.72 -13.05 23.66
N ARG A 173 16.07 -12.59 22.46
CA ARG A 173 16.93 -11.41 22.25
C ARG A 173 16.18 -10.08 22.41
N GLY A 174 14.88 -10.11 22.75
CA GLY A 174 14.07 -8.94 23.09
C GLY A 174 13.23 -8.36 21.96
N THR A 175 13.10 -9.05 20.82
CA THR A 175 12.27 -8.57 19.71
C THR A 175 10.80 -8.51 20.11
N LYS A 176 10.13 -7.40 19.81
CA LYS A 176 8.69 -7.23 20.06
C LYS A 176 7.86 -7.02 18.80
N CYS A 177 8.43 -6.40 17.76
CA CYS A 177 7.69 -6.00 16.57
C CYS A 177 8.12 -6.83 15.37
N PHE A 178 7.20 -7.65 14.85
CA PHE A 178 7.41 -8.51 13.67
C PHE A 178 6.52 -8.06 12.53
N LYS A 179 7.08 -7.93 11.32
CA LYS A 179 6.32 -7.84 10.08
C LYS A 179 6.64 -9.05 9.20
N PHE A 180 5.63 -9.85 8.95
CA PHE A 180 5.70 -10.95 8.02
C PHE A 180 5.65 -10.38 6.60
N VAL A 181 6.66 -10.70 5.79
CA VAL A 181 6.73 -10.28 4.39
C VAL A 181 6.12 -11.30 3.44
N ASP A 182 5.56 -12.38 4.00
CA ASP A 182 4.68 -13.33 3.34
C ASP A 182 3.52 -12.60 2.66
N ARG A 183 3.30 -12.89 1.38
CA ARG A 183 2.25 -12.26 0.58
C ARG A 183 0.85 -12.69 0.95
N THR A 184 0.75 -13.83 1.60
CA THR A 184 -0.52 -14.34 2.09
C THR A 184 -0.28 -15.30 3.24
N PHE A 185 -0.52 -14.83 4.44
CA PHE A 185 -0.34 -15.58 5.66
C PHE A 185 -1.30 -16.77 5.80
N ASN A 186 -2.57 -16.62 5.40
CA ASN A 186 -3.67 -17.56 5.65
C ASN A 186 -3.85 -18.65 4.58
N LEU A 187 -2.82 -18.97 3.77
CA LEU A 187 -2.91 -20.04 2.76
C LEU A 187 -2.87 -21.45 3.34
N ASN A 188 -1.98 -21.68 4.30
CA ASN A 188 -1.78 -23.00 4.90
C ASN A 188 -2.22 -22.96 6.36
N LEU A 189 -3.45 -23.39 6.62
CA LEU A 189 -4.08 -23.34 7.93
C LEU A 189 -3.21 -23.95 9.04
N ARG A 190 -2.54 -25.08 8.79
CA ARG A 190 -1.66 -25.72 9.78
C ARG A 190 -0.52 -24.79 10.19
N VAL A 191 0.10 -24.11 9.22
CA VAL A 191 1.26 -23.25 9.44
C VAL A 191 0.85 -21.92 10.04
N SER A 192 -0.20 -21.29 9.52
CA SER A 192 -0.74 -20.04 10.08
C SER A 192 -1.14 -20.23 11.54
N ARG A 193 -1.83 -21.35 11.85
CA ARG A 193 -2.19 -21.70 13.23
C ARG A 193 -0.97 -21.89 14.13
N ALA A 194 0.00 -22.70 13.70
CA ALA A 194 1.21 -22.94 14.50
C ALA A 194 1.99 -21.65 14.79
N ILE A 195 2.03 -20.71 13.83
CA ILE A 195 2.65 -19.39 14.04
C ILE A 195 1.86 -18.59 15.07
N LEU A 196 0.54 -18.48 14.94
CA LEU A 196 -0.28 -17.74 15.93
C LEU A 196 -0.18 -18.36 17.32
N ASP A 197 -0.33 -19.68 17.45
CA ASP A 197 -0.20 -20.40 18.72
C ASP A 197 1.17 -20.12 19.36
N PHE A 198 2.25 -20.20 18.57
CA PHE A 198 3.61 -19.94 19.06
C PHE A 198 3.78 -18.56 19.69
N PHE A 199 3.27 -17.50 19.03
CA PHE A 199 3.36 -16.14 19.53
C PHE A 199 2.36 -15.86 20.64
N LEU A 200 1.18 -16.45 20.62
CA LEU A 200 0.16 -16.30 21.65
C LEU A 200 0.66 -16.88 22.99
N GLU A 201 1.22 -18.09 22.96
CA GLU A 201 1.84 -18.75 24.13
C GLU A 201 3.00 -17.94 24.74
N ARG A 202 3.67 -17.13 23.92
CA ARG A 202 4.87 -16.35 24.29
C ARG A 202 4.60 -14.85 24.33
N TYR A 203 3.33 -14.45 24.34
CA TYR A 203 2.97 -13.05 24.27
C TYR A 203 3.58 -12.28 25.45
N GLN A 204 4.06 -11.09 25.15
CA GLN A 204 4.56 -10.13 26.12
C GLN A 204 3.97 -8.75 25.80
N PRO A 205 3.67 -7.91 26.82
CA PRO A 205 3.17 -6.57 26.58
C PRO A 205 4.07 -5.76 25.62
N GLY A 206 3.41 -5.19 24.60
CA GLY A 206 4.05 -4.46 23.52
C GLY A 206 4.53 -5.33 22.35
N MET A 207 4.29 -6.64 22.35
CA MET A 207 4.47 -7.48 21.17
C MET A 207 3.46 -7.09 20.10
N PHE A 208 3.92 -7.00 18.85
CA PHE A 208 3.15 -6.59 17.68
C PHE A 208 3.52 -7.47 16.48
N LEU A 209 2.51 -8.04 15.83
CA LEU A 209 2.64 -8.90 14.66
C LEU A 209 1.82 -8.33 13.50
N HIS A 210 2.47 -8.16 12.35
CA HIS A 210 1.84 -7.66 11.13
C HIS A 210 1.87 -8.74 10.04
N PHE A 211 0.69 -9.09 9.52
CA PHE A 211 0.50 -10.08 8.46
C PHE A 211 -0.27 -9.50 7.26
N GLU A 212 0.10 -9.90 6.03
CA GLU A 212 -0.74 -9.75 4.83
C GLU A 212 -1.65 -10.99 4.69
N LEU A 213 -2.93 -10.82 4.37
CA LEU A 213 -3.91 -11.91 4.23
C LEU A 213 -4.84 -11.70 3.04
N ILE A 214 -5.41 -12.81 2.53
CA ILE A 214 -6.57 -12.69 1.64
C ILE A 214 -7.83 -12.51 2.50
N PRO A 215 -8.64 -11.47 2.23
CA PRO A 215 -9.80 -11.15 3.06
C PRO A 215 -10.96 -12.15 3.00
N ASP A 216 -11.12 -12.91 1.91
CA ASP A 216 -12.23 -13.88 1.75
C ASP A 216 -11.94 -15.27 2.35
N ARG A 217 -10.74 -15.51 2.91
CA ARG A 217 -10.33 -16.80 3.48
C ARG A 217 -10.00 -16.73 4.97
N LEU A 218 -11.01 -16.60 5.83
CA LEU A 218 -10.79 -16.60 7.28
C LEU A 218 -11.52 -17.77 7.97
N PRO A 219 -10.90 -18.96 8.05
CA PRO A 219 -11.52 -20.14 8.68
C PRO A 219 -11.74 -19.96 10.18
N ASP A 220 -12.78 -20.59 10.72
CA ASP A 220 -13.19 -20.44 12.13
C ASP A 220 -12.10 -20.80 13.13
N SER A 221 -11.27 -21.79 12.83
CA SER A 221 -10.15 -22.19 13.68
C SER A 221 -9.03 -21.14 13.78
N LEU A 222 -8.91 -20.22 12.81
CA LEU A 222 -8.06 -19.02 12.96
C LEU A 222 -8.80 -17.93 13.73
N LYS A 223 -10.10 -17.73 13.46
CA LYS A 223 -10.95 -16.77 14.18
C LYS A 223 -10.88 -16.99 15.69
N GLU A 224 -11.00 -18.24 16.15
CA GLU A 224 -10.86 -18.64 17.56
C GLU A 224 -9.53 -18.22 18.19
N LEU A 225 -8.43 -18.27 17.44
CA LEU A 225 -7.11 -17.85 17.92
C LEU A 225 -6.96 -16.34 17.93
N ILE A 226 -7.43 -15.68 16.88
CA ILE A 226 -7.33 -14.23 16.72
C ILE A 226 -8.02 -13.49 17.86
N VAL A 227 -9.18 -13.97 18.31
CA VAL A 227 -9.94 -13.41 19.44
C VAL A 227 -9.12 -13.41 20.75
N GLN A 228 -8.19 -14.35 20.91
CA GLN A 228 -7.39 -14.48 22.14
C GLN A 228 -6.24 -13.48 22.22
N PHE A 229 -5.85 -12.85 21.10
CA PHE A 229 -4.78 -11.86 21.12
C PHE A 229 -5.25 -10.55 21.77
N PRO A 230 -4.43 -9.95 22.65
CA PRO A 230 -4.78 -8.69 23.28
C PRO A 230 -4.74 -7.51 22.28
N SER A 231 -5.40 -6.42 22.65
CA SER A 231 -5.44 -5.20 21.84
C SER A 231 -4.05 -4.68 21.50
N GLY A 232 -3.88 -4.29 20.23
CA GLY A 232 -2.62 -3.80 19.69
C GLY A 232 -1.58 -4.89 19.37
N ALA A 233 -1.88 -6.18 19.56
CA ALA A 233 -0.93 -7.26 19.26
C ALA A 233 -0.91 -7.67 17.78
N LEU A 234 -2.01 -7.51 17.06
CA LEU A 234 -2.17 -7.97 15.68
C LEU A 234 -2.55 -6.81 14.74
N GLN A 235 -1.89 -6.77 13.59
CA GLN A 235 -2.28 -5.98 12.43
C GLN A 235 -2.38 -6.84 11.18
N PHE A 236 -3.50 -6.68 10.48
CA PHE A 236 -3.88 -7.40 9.28
C PHE A 236 -3.98 -6.43 8.11
N GLU A 237 -3.12 -6.61 7.12
CA GLU A 237 -3.17 -5.94 5.82
C GLU A 237 -3.98 -6.80 4.85
N VAL A 238 -5.15 -6.27 4.45
CA VAL A 238 -6.13 -6.92 3.59
C VAL A 238 -6.20 -6.18 2.27
N GLY A 239 -5.50 -6.70 1.28
CA GLY A 239 -5.55 -6.14 -0.06
C GLY A 239 -6.88 -6.49 -0.72
N ILE A 240 -7.82 -5.55 -0.86
CA ILE A 240 -9.10 -5.73 -1.58
C ILE A 240 -8.95 -5.30 -3.04
N GLN A 241 -8.24 -4.19 -3.23
CA GLN A 241 -7.86 -3.55 -4.49
C GLN A 241 -9.03 -2.93 -5.26
N THR A 242 -10.12 -3.66 -5.45
CA THR A 242 -11.38 -3.16 -6.02
C THR A 242 -12.55 -4.05 -5.55
N PHE A 243 -13.75 -3.49 -5.48
CA PHE A 243 -15.01 -4.24 -5.27
C PHE A 243 -15.78 -4.47 -6.57
N ASN A 244 -15.23 -4.04 -7.71
CA ASN A 244 -15.84 -4.25 -9.01
C ASN A 244 -15.41 -5.62 -9.56
N ASP A 245 -16.36 -6.54 -9.74
CA ASP A 245 -16.10 -7.89 -10.23
C ASP A 245 -15.59 -7.92 -11.66
N ASP A 246 -16.05 -7.01 -12.52
CA ASP A 246 -15.57 -6.91 -13.91
C ASP A 246 -14.10 -6.51 -13.94
N VAL A 247 -13.71 -5.52 -13.12
CA VAL A 247 -12.31 -5.08 -12.98
C VAL A 247 -11.45 -6.19 -12.36
N SER A 248 -11.97 -6.87 -11.33
CA SER A 248 -11.31 -7.99 -10.67
C SER A 248 -11.00 -9.13 -11.65
N ASN A 249 -11.98 -9.49 -12.49
CA ASN A 249 -11.81 -10.48 -13.56
C ASN A 249 -10.81 -10.03 -14.62
N LEU A 250 -10.84 -8.75 -15.04
CA LEU A 250 -9.90 -8.20 -16.03
C LEU A 250 -8.44 -8.32 -15.59
N ILE A 251 -8.17 -8.18 -14.28
CA ILE A 251 -6.80 -8.25 -13.72
C ILE A 251 -6.46 -9.60 -13.09
N SER A 252 -7.25 -10.64 -13.38
CA SER A 252 -7.07 -12.00 -12.84
C SER A 252 -6.96 -12.05 -11.32
N ARG A 253 -7.76 -11.22 -10.64
CA ARG A 253 -7.88 -11.17 -9.19
C ARG A 253 -9.23 -11.78 -8.80
N HIS A 254 -9.23 -13.04 -8.39
CA HIS A 254 -10.43 -13.69 -7.91
C HIS A 254 -10.58 -13.49 -6.41
N GLN A 255 -11.71 -12.94 -5.99
CA GLN A 255 -12.12 -12.85 -4.60
C GLN A 255 -13.65 -12.94 -4.50
N ASP A 256 -14.16 -13.39 -3.36
CA ASP A 256 -15.59 -13.34 -3.05
C ASP A 256 -15.88 -12.09 -2.19
N ASN A 257 -16.48 -11.07 -2.80
CA ASN A 257 -16.74 -9.80 -2.12
C ASN A 257 -17.67 -9.93 -0.92
N ASP A 258 -18.64 -10.85 -0.95
CA ASP A 258 -19.58 -11.03 0.15
C ASP A 258 -18.87 -11.67 1.36
N LEU A 259 -18.00 -12.65 1.11
CA LEU A 259 -17.13 -13.20 2.14
C LEU A 259 -16.11 -12.20 2.67
N VAL A 260 -15.56 -11.33 1.80
CA VAL A 260 -14.69 -10.22 2.24
C VAL A 260 -15.43 -9.35 3.26
N GLU A 261 -16.65 -8.90 2.94
CA GLU A 261 -17.42 -8.06 3.86
C GLU A 261 -17.74 -8.78 5.17
N GLN A 262 -18.22 -10.01 5.09
CA GLN A 262 -18.53 -10.82 6.27
C GLN A 262 -17.31 -10.97 7.19
N ASN A 263 -16.14 -11.28 6.62
CA ASN A 263 -14.92 -11.46 7.40
C ASN A 263 -14.38 -10.15 7.97
N LEU A 264 -14.47 -9.04 7.22
CA LEU A 264 -14.05 -7.73 7.72
C LEU A 264 -14.96 -7.24 8.85
N THR A 265 -16.28 -7.32 8.68
CA THR A 265 -17.23 -7.00 9.74
C THR A 265 -16.99 -7.89 10.97
N TRP A 266 -16.79 -9.20 10.76
CA TRP A 266 -16.47 -10.10 11.86
C TRP A 266 -15.19 -9.69 12.61
N LEU A 267 -14.10 -9.38 11.88
CA LEU A 267 -12.85 -8.90 12.47
C LEU A 267 -13.06 -7.61 13.28
N ARG A 268 -13.88 -6.68 12.78
CA ARG A 268 -14.14 -5.41 13.46
C ARG A 268 -14.98 -5.57 14.72
N ASP A 269 -15.96 -6.45 14.70
CA ASP A 269 -16.94 -6.60 15.78
C ASP A 269 -16.48 -7.55 16.89
N HIS A 270 -15.65 -8.55 16.57
CA HIS A 270 -15.31 -9.63 17.49
C HIS A 270 -13.85 -9.63 17.96
N THR A 271 -13.01 -8.73 17.41
CA THR A 271 -11.58 -8.73 17.69
C THR A 271 -11.04 -7.31 17.89
N SER A 272 -9.87 -7.21 18.51
CA SER A 272 -9.10 -5.97 18.61
C SER A 272 -7.99 -5.86 17.55
N VAL A 273 -8.09 -6.64 16.47
CA VAL A 273 -7.09 -6.60 15.40
C VAL A 273 -7.15 -5.26 14.67
N HIS A 274 -5.97 -4.68 14.44
CA HIS A 274 -5.87 -3.51 13.57
C HIS A 274 -6.00 -3.96 12.09
N VAL A 275 -7.02 -3.46 11.40
CA VAL A 275 -7.34 -3.85 10.02
C VAL A 275 -6.97 -2.71 9.10
N HIS A 276 -6.04 -2.97 8.18
CA HIS A 276 -5.57 -2.05 7.17
C HIS A 276 -6.00 -2.57 5.79
N ALA A 277 -6.84 -1.83 5.07
CA ALA A 277 -7.44 -2.28 3.82
C ALA A 277 -6.99 -1.46 2.62
N ASP A 278 -6.62 -2.13 1.52
CA ASP A 278 -6.08 -1.47 0.33
C ASP A 278 -7.10 -1.40 -0.81
N LEU A 279 -7.13 -0.25 -1.49
CA LEU A 279 -7.78 -0.02 -2.78
C LEU A 279 -6.77 0.55 -3.78
N ILE A 280 -6.91 0.21 -5.06
CA ILE A 280 -6.06 0.73 -6.12
C ILE A 280 -6.90 1.55 -7.09
N VAL A 281 -6.51 2.81 -7.31
CA VAL A 281 -7.03 3.67 -8.36
C VAL A 281 -6.33 3.39 -9.68
N GLY A 282 -7.11 3.35 -10.76
CA GLY A 282 -6.60 3.35 -12.13
C GLY A 282 -6.34 1.95 -12.68
N LEU A 283 -7.04 0.95 -12.13
CA LEU A 283 -7.08 -0.39 -12.70
C LEU A 283 -7.74 -0.37 -14.10
N PRO A 284 -7.34 -1.28 -15.01
CA PRO A 284 -8.01 -1.44 -16.31
C PRO A 284 -9.52 -1.67 -16.13
N GLY A 285 -10.36 -0.87 -16.79
CA GLY A 285 -11.82 -0.97 -16.70
C GLY A 285 -12.46 -0.26 -15.52
N GLU A 286 -11.70 0.31 -14.59
CA GLU A 286 -12.24 0.99 -13.43
C GLU A 286 -12.57 2.46 -13.74
N SER A 287 -13.84 2.84 -13.55
CA SER A 287 -14.29 4.24 -13.64
C SER A 287 -14.21 4.93 -12.28
N LEU A 288 -14.32 6.26 -12.29
CA LEU A 288 -14.40 7.05 -11.07
C LEU A 288 -15.59 6.62 -10.20
N ASP A 289 -16.74 6.37 -10.82
CA ASP A 289 -17.97 5.98 -10.13
C ASP A 289 -17.84 4.58 -9.51
N SER A 290 -17.24 3.61 -10.21
CA SER A 290 -17.02 2.28 -9.65
C SER A 290 -16.00 2.29 -8.51
N PHE A 291 -14.95 3.12 -8.62
CA PHE A 291 -14.00 3.31 -7.53
C PHE A 291 -14.68 3.97 -6.31
N ALA A 292 -15.49 5.00 -6.53
CA ALA A 292 -16.26 5.69 -5.49
C ALA A 292 -17.19 4.73 -4.75
N ALA A 293 -17.93 3.90 -5.48
CA ALA A 293 -18.81 2.89 -4.89
C ALA A 293 -18.04 1.88 -4.02
N GLY A 294 -16.88 1.41 -4.50
CA GLY A 294 -15.99 0.52 -3.73
C GLY A 294 -15.40 1.18 -2.49
N PHE A 295 -15.01 2.45 -2.59
CA PHE A 295 -14.53 3.23 -1.45
C PHE A 295 -15.61 3.42 -0.39
N ASP A 296 -16.82 3.80 -0.80
CA ASP A 296 -17.96 3.99 0.10
C ASP A 296 -18.34 2.68 0.80
N ARG A 297 -18.30 1.56 0.07
CA ARG A 297 -18.47 0.22 0.62
C ARG A 297 -17.44 -0.06 1.71
N LEU A 298 -16.16 0.22 1.46
CA LEU A 298 -15.09 0.00 2.42
C LEU A 298 -15.21 0.89 3.67
N VAL A 299 -15.60 2.16 3.51
CA VAL A 299 -15.82 3.08 4.65
C VAL A 299 -16.90 2.54 5.58
N ARG A 300 -17.98 1.95 5.04
CA ARG A 300 -19.05 1.34 5.86
C ARG A 300 -18.59 0.12 6.66
N LEU A 301 -17.61 -0.63 6.15
CA LEU A 301 -16.97 -1.74 6.86
C LEU A 301 -16.02 -1.28 7.97
N LYS A 302 -15.75 0.02 8.07
CA LYS A 302 -14.98 0.67 9.14
C LYS A 302 -13.63 0.01 9.44
N PRO A 303 -12.78 -0.36 8.45
CA PRO A 303 -11.40 -0.75 8.75
C PRO A 303 -10.70 0.39 9.49
N HIS A 304 -9.63 0.09 10.22
CA HIS A 304 -8.91 1.11 10.96
C HIS A 304 -8.16 2.06 10.03
N GLU A 305 -7.65 1.53 8.92
CA GLU A 305 -6.98 2.30 7.88
C GLU A 305 -7.49 1.87 6.50
N ILE A 306 -7.65 2.84 5.59
CA ILE A 306 -7.86 2.59 4.17
C ILE A 306 -6.68 3.19 3.41
N GLN A 307 -5.92 2.36 2.71
CA GLN A 307 -4.85 2.80 1.83
C GLN A 307 -5.35 2.87 0.40
N VAL A 308 -5.40 4.09 -0.12
CA VAL A 308 -5.67 4.33 -1.54
C VAL A 308 -4.33 4.41 -2.27
N GLY A 309 -4.02 3.38 -3.04
CA GLY A 309 -2.86 3.32 -3.93
C GLY A 309 -3.19 3.81 -5.33
N ILE A 310 -2.22 4.41 -6.03
CA ILE A 310 -2.30 4.61 -7.49
C ILE A 310 -1.62 3.42 -8.15
N LEU A 311 -2.25 2.82 -9.17
CA LEU A 311 -1.70 1.67 -9.88
C LEU A 311 -0.28 1.98 -10.37
N LYS A 312 0.66 1.05 -10.14
CA LYS A 312 2.05 1.15 -10.59
C LYS A 312 2.34 0.09 -11.63
N ARG A 313 3.07 0.46 -12.67
CA ARG A 313 3.60 -0.49 -13.65
C ARG A 313 4.88 -1.13 -13.13
N LEU A 314 4.72 -2.30 -12.51
CA LEU A 314 5.85 -3.11 -12.08
C LEU A 314 6.41 -3.92 -13.27
N ARG A 315 7.71 -3.78 -13.52
CA ARG A 315 8.37 -4.47 -14.65
C ARG A 315 8.25 -5.98 -14.50
N GLY A 316 7.78 -6.65 -15.55
CA GLY A 316 7.58 -8.10 -15.58
C GLY A 316 6.16 -8.55 -15.27
N THR A 317 5.29 -7.66 -14.78
CA THR A 317 3.89 -8.00 -14.49
C THR A 317 3.02 -8.00 -15.75
N PRO A 318 2.00 -8.87 -15.85
CA PRO A 318 1.12 -8.95 -17.03
C PRO A 318 0.24 -7.73 -17.30
N ILE A 319 0.11 -6.79 -16.35
CA ILE A 319 -0.77 -5.61 -16.46
C ILE A 319 -0.55 -4.81 -17.75
N ILE A 320 0.65 -4.85 -18.32
CA ILE A 320 1.01 -4.20 -19.59
C ILE A 320 0.12 -4.61 -20.78
N ARG A 321 -0.50 -5.79 -20.74
CA ARG A 321 -1.37 -6.25 -21.84
C ARG A 321 -2.60 -5.36 -22.04
N HIS A 322 -2.96 -4.58 -21.01
CA HIS A 322 -4.10 -3.66 -21.00
C HIS A 322 -3.76 -2.27 -21.53
N ASP A 323 -2.48 -1.94 -21.74
CA ASP A 323 -2.02 -0.57 -22.06
C ASP A 323 -2.74 0.01 -23.29
N ALA A 324 -2.85 -0.76 -24.37
CA ALA A 324 -3.45 -0.31 -25.63
C ALA A 324 -4.97 -0.18 -25.53
N GLU A 325 -5.65 -1.20 -25.01
CA GLU A 325 -7.11 -1.27 -24.92
C GLU A 325 -7.68 -0.21 -23.96
N TRP A 326 -6.99 -0.02 -22.83
CA TRP A 326 -7.39 0.89 -21.76
C TRP A 326 -6.61 2.20 -21.77
N GLN A 327 -5.86 2.48 -22.84
CA GLN A 327 -5.12 3.73 -23.06
C GLN A 327 -4.29 4.15 -21.83
N MET A 328 -3.61 3.18 -21.22
CA MET A 328 -2.91 3.39 -19.96
C MET A 328 -1.60 4.11 -20.21
N VAL A 329 -1.43 5.27 -19.59
CA VAL A 329 -0.18 6.04 -19.65
C VAL A 329 0.43 6.08 -18.27
N TYR A 330 1.69 5.66 -18.16
CA TYR A 330 2.41 5.60 -16.90
C TYR A 330 3.55 6.62 -16.85
N SER A 331 3.92 7.03 -15.64
CA SER A 331 5.12 7.83 -15.41
C SER A 331 6.35 7.06 -15.91
N PRO A 332 7.24 7.69 -16.69
CA PRO A 332 8.51 7.08 -17.06
C PRO A 332 9.52 7.02 -15.90
N HIS A 333 9.22 7.70 -14.78
CA HIS A 333 10.05 7.75 -13.59
C HIS A 333 9.43 6.94 -12.44
N PRO A 334 10.25 6.30 -11.57
CA PRO A 334 9.78 5.69 -10.34
C PRO A 334 8.90 6.67 -9.53
N PRO A 335 7.79 6.21 -8.94
CA PRO A 335 7.39 4.81 -8.77
C PRO A 335 6.55 4.21 -9.92
N TYR A 336 6.59 4.79 -11.13
CA TYR A 336 5.90 4.29 -12.33
C TYR A 336 4.37 4.21 -12.20
N GLU A 337 3.79 5.16 -11.47
CA GLU A 337 2.33 5.26 -11.33
C GLU A 337 1.65 5.57 -12.66
N VAL A 338 0.42 5.08 -12.81
CA VAL A 338 -0.48 5.48 -13.89
C VAL A 338 -0.76 6.98 -13.77
N LEU A 339 -0.76 7.64 -14.91
CA LEU A 339 -1.02 9.06 -15.09
C LEU A 339 -2.40 9.29 -15.68
N GLN A 340 -2.89 8.39 -16.53
CA GLN A 340 -4.25 8.39 -17.08
C GLN A 340 -4.61 7.01 -17.62
N THR A 341 -5.91 6.76 -17.74
CA THR A 341 -6.51 5.62 -18.42
C THR A 341 -7.62 6.11 -19.36
N LYS A 342 -8.22 5.20 -20.12
CA LYS A 342 -9.39 5.47 -20.96
C LYS A 342 -10.57 6.07 -20.20
N LEU A 343 -10.72 5.74 -18.91
CA LEU A 343 -11.86 6.17 -18.08
C LEU A 343 -11.50 7.25 -17.06
N LEU A 344 -10.21 7.50 -16.82
CA LEU A 344 -9.73 8.49 -15.86
C LEU A 344 -8.66 9.35 -16.53
N ASP A 345 -8.98 10.63 -16.74
CA ASP A 345 -8.03 11.58 -17.31
C ASP A 345 -6.91 11.93 -16.32
N PHE A 346 -5.89 12.63 -16.83
CA PHE A 346 -4.75 13.04 -16.02
C PHE A 346 -5.17 13.88 -14.81
N ALA A 347 -6.05 14.88 -15.01
CA ALA A 347 -6.47 15.78 -13.94
C ALA A 347 -7.16 15.01 -12.79
N THR A 348 -8.01 14.04 -13.13
CA THR A 348 -8.70 13.18 -12.16
C THR A 348 -7.71 12.29 -11.41
N ILE A 349 -6.76 11.64 -12.08
CA ILE A 349 -5.72 10.85 -11.39
C ILE A 349 -4.88 11.72 -10.44
N GLN A 350 -4.51 12.94 -10.85
CA GLN A 350 -3.80 13.86 -9.96
C GLN A 350 -4.64 14.25 -8.75
N GLU A 351 -5.95 14.42 -8.92
CA GLU A 351 -6.89 14.68 -7.84
C GLU A 351 -6.98 13.50 -6.87
N LEU A 352 -7.12 12.28 -7.38
CA LEU A 352 -7.16 11.06 -6.57
C LEU A 352 -5.84 10.79 -5.84
N ARG A 353 -4.70 11.18 -6.43
CA ARG A 353 -3.41 11.14 -5.72
C ARG A 353 -3.40 12.10 -4.52
N ARG A 354 -3.96 13.31 -4.65
CA ARG A 354 -4.08 14.26 -3.54
C ARG A 354 -5.07 13.79 -2.50
N PHE A 355 -6.22 13.25 -2.93
CA PHE A 355 -7.20 12.57 -2.10
C PHE A 355 -6.52 11.53 -1.22
N ALA A 356 -5.74 10.61 -1.80
CA ALA A 356 -5.07 9.55 -1.06
C ALA A 356 -4.11 10.08 0.02
N LYS A 357 -3.35 11.16 -0.27
CA LYS A 357 -2.43 11.78 0.69
C LYS A 357 -3.14 12.50 1.83
N LEU A 358 -4.24 13.18 1.53
CA LEU A 358 -5.04 13.85 2.55
C LEU A 358 -5.84 12.85 3.38
N TRP A 359 -6.31 11.76 2.78
CA TRP A 359 -6.95 10.64 3.48
C TRP A 359 -6.00 10.05 4.51
N ASP A 360 -4.74 9.78 4.15
CA ASP A 360 -3.73 9.31 5.08
C ASP A 360 -3.51 10.27 6.26
N THR A 361 -3.48 11.57 5.97
CA THR A 361 -3.25 12.61 7.00
C THR A 361 -4.47 12.81 7.91
N ILE A 362 -5.69 12.68 7.40
CA ILE A 362 -6.92 13.00 8.13
C ILE A 362 -7.54 11.73 8.71
N ALA A 363 -7.87 10.76 7.86
CA ALA A 363 -8.60 9.56 8.24
C ALA A 363 -7.68 8.49 8.90
N ASN A 364 -6.55 8.15 8.27
CA ASN A 364 -5.69 7.07 8.78
C ASN A 364 -4.83 7.52 9.98
N SER A 365 -4.61 8.81 10.18
CA SER A 365 -3.69 9.30 11.23
C SER A 365 -4.16 9.08 12.67
N GLY A 366 -5.43 8.70 12.87
CA GLY A 366 -6.07 8.58 14.17
C GLY A 366 -6.28 9.90 14.92
N ASN A 367 -5.94 11.04 14.31
CA ASN A 367 -6.11 12.36 14.95
C ASN A 367 -7.54 12.91 14.83
N PHE A 368 -8.37 12.43 13.89
CA PHE A 368 -9.67 13.03 13.56
C PHE A 368 -10.82 12.02 13.58
N VAL A 369 -10.81 11.11 14.56
CA VAL A 369 -11.73 9.97 14.64
C VAL A 369 -13.20 10.41 14.74
N GLU A 370 -13.48 11.47 15.51
CA GLU A 370 -14.85 11.98 15.69
C GLU A 370 -15.22 13.04 14.66
N THR A 371 -14.22 13.76 14.13
CA THR A 371 -14.39 14.80 13.11
C THR A 371 -14.72 14.20 11.75
N LEU A 372 -14.09 13.07 11.39
CA LEU A 372 -14.20 12.47 10.07
C LEU A 372 -15.67 12.12 9.69
N PRO A 373 -16.47 11.46 10.56
CA PRO A 373 -17.88 11.19 10.26
C PRO A 373 -18.74 12.43 10.00
N LEU A 374 -18.39 13.60 10.57
CA LEU A 374 -19.13 14.84 10.34
C LEU A 374 -19.13 15.29 8.87
N LEU A 375 -18.20 14.77 8.05
CA LEU A 375 -18.14 15.07 6.62
C LEU A 375 -19.33 14.51 5.85
N TRP A 376 -19.88 13.36 6.24
CA TRP A 376 -20.94 12.67 5.47
C TRP A 376 -22.12 12.18 6.32
N GLU A 377 -22.06 12.15 7.65
CA GLU A 377 -23.19 11.65 8.45
C GLU A 377 -24.28 12.70 8.71
N GLY A 378 -24.07 13.96 8.34
CA GLY A 378 -24.97 15.05 8.71
C GLY A 378 -25.10 15.18 10.24
N ILE A 379 -25.73 16.26 10.73
CA ILE A 379 -26.05 16.33 12.15
C ILE A 379 -27.18 15.33 12.40
N ARG A 380 -26.90 14.17 13.00
CA ARG A 380 -27.94 13.36 13.63
C ARG A 380 -28.55 14.18 14.76
N GLY A 381 -29.69 14.83 14.48
CA GLY A 381 -30.68 15.32 15.43
C GLY A 381 -30.16 15.94 16.73
N GLN A 382 -29.81 17.22 16.70
CA GLN A 382 -30.13 18.13 17.80
C GLN A 382 -31.09 19.19 17.28
N GLU A 383 -32.30 18.75 16.93
CA GLU A 383 -33.46 19.63 17.02
C GLU A 383 -33.94 19.63 18.48
N ALA A 384 -34.22 20.82 18.96
CA ALA A 384 -34.65 21.10 20.32
C ALA A 384 -35.98 20.40 20.67
N GLY A 385 -36.03 19.69 21.80
CA GLY A 385 -37.28 19.18 22.38
C GLY A 385 -37.06 17.97 23.28
N GLY A 386 -37.09 18.19 24.59
CA GLY A 386 -36.64 17.20 25.57
C GLY A 386 -37.43 15.89 25.65
N ARG A 387 -36.73 14.86 26.11
CA ARG A 387 -37.15 13.99 27.22
C ARG A 387 -35.94 13.21 27.71
N GLN A 388 -35.69 13.35 29.00
CA GLN A 388 -34.74 12.59 29.79
C GLN A 388 -35.40 11.24 30.07
N GLU A 389 -34.83 10.15 29.57
CA GLU A 389 -35.14 8.80 30.06
C GLU A 389 -33.85 8.06 30.40
N ASP A 390 -33.83 7.59 31.64
CA ASP A 390 -32.74 6.95 32.34
C ASP A 390 -32.38 5.60 31.73
N PHE A 391 -31.09 5.37 31.44
CA PHE A 391 -30.56 4.04 31.13
C PHE A 391 -29.83 3.48 32.36
N LEU A 392 -30.56 2.69 33.15
CA LEU A 392 -30.01 1.66 34.03
C LEU A 392 -30.47 0.29 33.49
N GLY A 393 -29.54 -0.64 33.27
CA GLY A 393 -29.90 -2.07 33.18
C GLY A 393 -29.18 -2.88 32.10
N VAL A 394 -28.53 -3.94 32.55
CA VAL A 394 -27.70 -4.91 31.82
C VAL A 394 -28.54 -6.10 31.31
N SER A 395 -28.40 -6.46 30.02
CA SER A 395 -28.65 -7.77 29.34
C SER A 395 -30.06 -8.43 29.39
N PRO A 396 -30.41 -9.43 28.53
CA PRO A 396 -29.58 -10.17 27.56
C PRO A 396 -30.13 -10.28 26.11
N LEU A 397 -29.22 -10.76 25.24
CA LEU A 397 -29.30 -11.19 23.83
C LEU A 397 -30.69 -11.60 23.28
N PRO A 398 -31.06 -11.21 22.05
CA PRO A 398 -32.16 -11.83 21.33
C PRO A 398 -31.73 -13.06 20.52
N VAL A 399 -32.54 -14.10 20.63
CA VAL A 399 -32.55 -15.33 19.82
C VAL A 399 -33.10 -15.01 18.43
N PHE A 400 -32.41 -15.42 17.36
CA PHE A 400 -32.86 -15.28 15.97
C PHE A 400 -33.80 -16.43 15.57
N PRO A 401 -34.97 -16.17 14.96
CA PRO A 401 -35.71 -17.20 14.24
C PRO A 401 -35.19 -17.35 12.81
N SER A 402 -35.06 -18.60 12.38
CA SER A 402 -34.69 -19.07 11.04
C SER A 402 -35.73 -18.67 9.99
N GLY A 403 -35.32 -17.93 8.97
CA GLY A 403 -36.06 -17.67 7.73
C GLY A 403 -35.09 -17.59 6.55
N GLU A 404 -35.45 -18.21 5.44
CA GLU A 404 -34.65 -18.38 4.21
C GLU A 404 -34.29 -17.04 3.53
N PRO A 405 -33.19 -16.97 2.74
CA PRO A 405 -32.74 -15.72 2.12
C PRO A 405 -33.57 -15.42 0.86
N GLU A 406 -34.40 -14.38 0.91
CA GLU A 406 -34.93 -13.72 -0.29
C GLU A 406 -33.85 -12.82 -0.93
N SER A 407 -33.79 -12.82 -2.28
CA SER A 407 -32.80 -12.12 -3.11
C SER A 407 -32.66 -10.61 -2.82
N PRO A 408 -31.45 -10.02 -2.97
CA PRO A 408 -31.25 -8.60 -2.76
C PRO A 408 -31.76 -7.80 -3.96
N GLY A 409 -33.02 -7.37 -3.89
CA GLY A 409 -33.55 -6.27 -4.67
C GLY A 409 -33.05 -4.93 -4.10
N SER A 410 -32.52 -4.09 -4.99
CA SER A 410 -32.01 -2.73 -4.77
C SER A 410 -32.73 -1.92 -3.70
N ALA A 411 -32.04 -1.64 -2.59
CA ALA A 411 -32.33 -0.51 -1.72
C ALA A 411 -31.18 0.49 -1.85
N SER A 412 -31.44 1.63 -2.50
CA SER A 412 -30.52 2.76 -2.55
C SER A 412 -30.37 3.33 -1.15
N ASP A 413 -29.24 3.04 -0.51
CA ASP A 413 -28.81 3.66 0.74
C ASP A 413 -28.52 5.15 0.46
N CYS A 414 -29.53 6.00 0.69
CA CYS A 414 -29.60 7.39 0.21
C CYS A 414 -28.82 8.39 1.11
N GLY A 415 -27.71 7.96 1.71
CA GLY A 415 -26.77 8.84 2.40
C GLY A 415 -25.80 9.53 1.43
N PRO A 416 -25.19 10.68 1.79
CA PRO A 416 -24.16 11.28 0.95
C PRO A 416 -22.92 10.36 0.90
N SER A 417 -22.37 10.20 -0.29
CA SER A 417 -21.19 9.36 -0.57
C SER A 417 -19.95 9.84 0.20
N PRO A 418 -19.37 9.04 1.12
CA PRO A 418 -18.13 9.38 1.81
C PRO A 418 -16.98 9.77 0.87
N PHE A 419 -16.83 9.06 -0.26
CA PHE A 419 -15.88 9.37 -1.29
C PHE A 419 -16.09 10.77 -1.86
N THR A 420 -17.32 11.09 -2.26
CA THR A 420 -17.66 12.38 -2.86
C THR A 420 -17.39 13.53 -1.89
N GLU A 421 -17.82 13.37 -0.62
CA GLU A 421 -17.64 14.41 0.39
C GLU A 421 -16.18 14.61 0.77
N PHE A 422 -15.42 13.52 0.94
CA PHE A 422 -14.00 13.63 1.21
C PHE A 422 -13.23 14.20 0.00
N ARG A 423 -13.65 13.89 -1.23
CA ARG A 423 -13.07 14.45 -2.45
C ARG A 423 -13.27 15.96 -2.53
N HIS A 424 -14.45 16.47 -2.19
CA HIS A 424 -14.70 17.90 -2.07
C HIS A 424 -13.79 18.57 -1.04
N LEU A 425 -13.68 17.97 0.16
CA LEU A 425 -12.76 18.45 1.20
C LEU A 425 -11.31 18.46 0.69
N ALA A 426 -10.85 17.38 0.05
CA ALA A 426 -9.49 17.25 -0.43
C ALA A 426 -9.13 18.34 -1.45
N THR A 427 -10.02 18.61 -2.39
CA THR A 427 -9.86 19.69 -3.38
C THR A 427 -9.87 21.08 -2.73
N TRP A 428 -10.77 21.31 -1.77
CA TRP A 428 -10.83 22.57 -1.02
C TRP A 428 -9.56 22.81 -0.19
N LEU A 429 -9.11 21.80 0.55
CA LEU A 429 -7.90 21.86 1.37
C LEU A 429 -6.67 22.13 0.52
N PHE A 430 -6.52 21.43 -0.60
CA PHE A 430 -5.38 21.63 -1.48
C PHE A 430 -5.34 23.04 -2.06
N THR A 431 -6.50 23.58 -2.45
CA THR A 431 -6.62 24.96 -2.98
C THR A 431 -6.16 26.00 -1.95
N ARG A 432 -6.43 25.79 -0.65
CA ARG A 432 -6.05 26.73 0.42
C ARG A 432 -4.66 26.51 0.98
N ALA A 433 -4.21 25.26 1.07
CA ALA A 433 -2.92 24.92 1.67
C ALA A 433 -1.76 24.92 0.66
N GLY A 434 -2.06 24.78 -0.64
CA GLY A 434 -1.07 24.64 -1.72
C GLY A 434 -0.29 23.31 -1.69
N GLN A 435 -0.60 22.41 -0.77
CA GLN A 435 0.07 21.12 -0.58
C GLN A 435 -0.91 20.07 -0.06
N ALA A 436 -0.67 18.79 -0.39
CA ALA A 436 -1.51 17.65 -0.01
C ALA A 436 -0.89 16.79 1.12
N HIS A 437 0.26 17.20 1.64
CA HIS A 437 0.99 16.53 2.72
C HIS A 437 1.81 17.57 3.49
N GLY A 438 2.31 17.21 4.68
CA GLY A 438 3.17 18.09 5.47
C GLY A 438 2.47 19.33 6.04
N ILE A 439 1.13 19.36 6.04
CA ILE A 439 0.35 20.41 6.70
C ILE A 439 0.49 20.23 8.21
N ALA A 440 0.92 21.27 8.92
CA ALA A 440 1.01 21.25 10.37
C ALA A 440 -0.36 20.94 11.00
N LEU A 441 -0.40 20.10 12.04
CA LEU A 441 -1.67 19.65 12.62
C LEU A 441 -2.55 20.81 13.11
N SER A 442 -1.98 21.83 13.74
CA SER A 442 -2.71 23.03 14.16
C SER A 442 -3.36 23.74 12.97
N ARG A 443 -2.65 23.86 11.85
CA ARG A 443 -3.18 24.44 10.62
C ARG A 443 -4.28 23.56 10.01
N LEU A 444 -4.13 22.24 10.09
CA LEU A 444 -5.15 21.31 9.61
C LEU A 444 -6.43 21.42 10.43
N VAL A 445 -6.34 21.57 11.75
CA VAL A 445 -7.51 21.84 12.63
C VAL A 445 -8.20 23.15 12.24
N GLU A 446 -7.45 24.22 11.98
CA GLU A 446 -8.03 25.49 11.51
C GLU A 446 -8.79 25.33 10.20
N LEU A 447 -8.19 24.64 9.23
CA LEU A 447 -8.79 24.42 7.92
C LEU A 447 -10.02 23.51 7.99
N LEU A 448 -9.98 22.45 8.81
CA LEU A 448 -11.14 21.57 9.02
C LEU A 448 -12.27 22.30 9.73
N PHE A 449 -11.96 23.11 10.75
CA PHE A 449 -12.96 23.95 11.42
C PHE A 449 -13.64 24.90 10.44
N GLU A 450 -12.85 25.60 9.62
CA GLU A 450 -13.39 26.49 8.59
C GLU A 450 -14.26 25.71 7.60
N TYR A 451 -13.76 24.63 6.99
CA TYR A 451 -14.53 23.83 6.03
C TYR A 451 -15.87 23.33 6.60
N LEU A 452 -15.84 22.75 7.80
CA LEU A 452 -17.04 22.19 8.43
C LEU A 452 -18.07 23.26 8.81
N THR A 453 -17.64 24.48 9.13
CA THR A 453 -18.56 25.56 9.51
C THR A 453 -19.04 26.41 8.34
N THR A 454 -18.18 26.66 7.34
CA THR A 454 -18.52 27.52 6.20
C THR A 454 -19.07 26.74 5.02
N GLU A 455 -18.42 25.64 4.62
CA GLU A 455 -18.83 24.86 3.44
C GLU A 455 -19.93 23.86 3.79
N ARG A 456 -19.83 23.20 4.96
CA ARG A 456 -20.83 22.23 5.42
C ARG A 456 -21.93 22.85 6.29
N GLY A 457 -21.78 24.10 6.74
CA GLY A 457 -22.78 24.82 7.54
C GLY A 457 -23.03 24.21 8.93
N LEU A 458 -22.11 23.42 9.47
CA LEU A 458 -22.26 22.82 10.78
C LEU A 458 -22.10 23.86 11.90
N VAL A 459 -22.77 23.63 13.03
CA VAL A 459 -22.78 24.56 14.16
C VAL A 459 -21.36 24.72 14.73
N PRO A 460 -20.77 25.94 14.77
CA PRO A 460 -19.38 26.16 15.17
C PRO A 460 -19.04 25.64 16.57
N THR A 461 -19.94 25.77 17.54
CA THR A 461 -19.71 25.28 18.91
C THR A 461 -19.57 23.76 18.96
N HIS A 462 -20.39 23.04 18.18
CA HIS A 462 -20.33 21.59 18.08
C HIS A 462 -19.05 21.13 17.40
N VAL A 463 -18.73 21.70 16.23
CA VAL A 463 -17.51 21.38 15.47
C VAL A 463 -16.26 21.66 16.31
N ALA A 464 -16.21 22.78 17.04
CA ALA A 464 -15.08 23.11 17.89
C ALA A 464 -14.91 22.11 19.04
N ALA A 465 -15.99 21.65 19.65
CA ALA A 465 -15.94 20.64 20.71
C ALA A 465 -15.41 19.30 20.18
N VAL A 466 -15.89 18.86 19.01
CA VAL A 466 -15.43 17.61 18.38
C VAL A 466 -13.95 17.69 18.00
N LEU A 467 -13.54 18.74 17.29
CA LEU A 467 -12.14 18.95 16.91
C LEU A 467 -11.22 19.08 18.13
N TRP A 468 -11.70 19.63 19.24
CA TRP A 468 -10.92 19.71 20.47
C TRP A 468 -10.64 18.34 21.07
N ARG A 469 -11.67 17.50 21.21
CA ARG A 469 -11.50 16.12 21.70
C ARG A 469 -10.53 15.33 20.83
N ASP A 470 -10.68 15.45 19.52
CA ASP A 470 -9.77 14.82 18.55
C ASP A 470 -8.34 15.33 18.66
N TYR A 471 -8.14 16.65 18.76
CA TYR A 471 -6.82 17.25 18.91
C TYR A 471 -6.08 16.80 20.19
N GLN A 472 -6.84 16.63 21.28
CA GLN A 472 -6.34 16.18 22.58
C GLN A 472 -5.91 14.72 22.61
N ARG A 473 -6.37 13.86 21.68
CA ARG A 473 -5.99 12.43 21.60
C ARG A 473 -4.47 12.23 21.54
N GLY A 474 -3.74 13.18 20.97
CA GLY A 474 -2.27 13.17 20.95
C GLY A 474 -1.58 13.64 22.25
N GLY A 475 -2.32 13.79 23.36
CA GLY A 475 -1.81 14.32 24.62
C GLY A 475 -1.53 15.82 24.60
N ARG A 476 -2.14 16.56 23.66
CA ARG A 476 -1.93 17.99 23.46
C ARG A 476 -2.89 18.80 24.33
N SER A 477 -2.41 19.90 24.88
CA SER A 477 -3.18 20.80 25.74
C SER A 477 -3.20 22.25 25.24
N ASP A 478 -2.39 22.56 24.23
CA ASP A 478 -2.33 23.87 23.60
C ASP A 478 -3.54 24.07 22.67
N LYS A 479 -4.55 24.78 23.18
CA LYS A 479 -5.79 25.03 22.44
C LYS A 479 -5.54 25.83 21.14
N PRO A 480 -5.85 25.28 19.96
CA PRO A 480 -5.74 26.00 18.68
C PRO A 480 -6.55 27.29 18.68
N HIS A 481 -6.01 28.35 18.05
CA HIS A 481 -6.59 29.69 18.14
C HIS A 481 -8.04 29.74 17.64
N CYS A 482 -8.35 29.05 16.54
CA CYS A 482 -9.69 29.00 15.95
C CYS A 482 -10.76 28.41 16.89
N LEU A 483 -10.39 27.55 17.84
CA LEU A 483 -11.34 26.87 18.72
C LEU A 483 -11.57 27.61 20.05
N ARG A 484 -10.67 28.52 20.43
CA ARG A 484 -10.72 29.24 21.72
C ARG A 484 -12.06 29.95 22.00
N PRO A 485 -12.71 30.62 21.02
CA PRO A 485 -13.97 31.31 21.28
C PRO A 485 -15.14 30.38 21.65
N PHE A 486 -15.04 29.10 21.29
CA PHE A 486 -16.15 28.14 21.37
C PHE A 486 -16.02 27.13 22.50
N ILE A 487 -14.82 26.99 23.08
CA ILE A 487 -14.55 26.02 24.15
C ILE A 487 -14.47 26.75 25.49
N THR A 488 -15.60 26.79 26.19
CA THR A 488 -15.72 27.24 27.58
C THR A 488 -15.41 26.08 28.52
N GLU A 489 -14.13 25.82 28.75
CA GLU A 489 -13.70 24.98 29.87
C GLU A 489 -12.87 25.84 30.83
N PRO A 490 -13.16 25.80 32.15
CA PRO A 490 -12.26 26.38 33.14
C PRO A 490 -10.91 25.65 33.07
N PRO A 491 -9.78 26.32 33.37
CA PRO A 491 -8.48 25.66 33.33
C PRO A 491 -8.54 24.41 34.21
N PRO A 492 -8.01 23.26 33.75
CA PRO A 492 -8.00 22.07 34.58
C PRO A 492 -7.28 22.40 35.89
N ALA A 493 -7.90 22.06 37.02
CA ALA A 493 -7.23 22.13 38.30
C ALA A 493 -5.94 21.31 38.20
N ILE A 494 -4.81 21.95 38.51
CA ILE A 494 -3.51 21.28 38.61
C ILE A 494 -3.61 20.31 39.79
N ASN A 495 -4.03 19.09 39.52
CA ASN A 495 -3.80 17.97 40.40
C ASN A 495 -2.47 17.36 39.97
N THR A 496 -1.43 17.66 40.74
CA THR A 496 -0.21 16.87 40.78
C THR A 496 -0.54 15.53 41.42
N PRO A 497 -0.27 14.41 40.75
CA PRO A 497 0.38 13.31 41.46
C PRO A 497 1.72 12.98 40.82
N THR A 498 2.74 13.03 41.67
CA THR A 498 3.96 12.23 41.58
C THR A 498 3.63 10.76 41.33
N ASP A 499 4.04 10.18 40.19
CA ASP A 499 5.17 9.25 40.09
C ASP A 499 5.29 8.67 38.66
N ARG A 500 6.49 8.21 38.32
CA ARG A 500 7.04 7.97 36.98
C ARG A 500 6.77 6.55 36.46
N GLY A 501 6.67 6.41 35.13
CA GLY A 501 7.09 5.18 34.43
C GLY A 501 6.31 4.84 33.15
N GLY A 502 6.85 5.19 31.98
CA GLY A 502 6.31 4.73 30.69
C GLY A 502 6.75 5.57 29.50
N SER A 503 7.98 5.38 29.01
CA SER A 503 8.49 6.05 27.82
C SER A 503 7.99 5.36 26.54
N GLY A 504 6.98 5.95 25.88
CA GLY A 504 6.72 5.71 24.46
C GLY A 504 7.74 6.48 23.59
N PRO A 505 8.15 5.94 22.42
CA PRO A 505 9.16 6.58 21.59
C PRO A 505 8.64 7.89 20.98
N LYS A 506 9.27 9.01 21.37
CA LYS A 506 9.06 10.34 20.79
C LYS A 506 9.67 10.40 19.39
N ARG A 507 8.82 10.55 18.37
CA ARG A 507 9.22 10.86 16.99
C ARG A 507 9.00 12.34 16.73
N GLN A 508 10.07 13.12 16.58
CA GLN A 508 10.30 14.16 15.54
C GLN A 508 11.46 15.10 15.92
N GLY A 509 12.36 15.34 14.96
CA GLY A 509 13.41 16.37 15.05
C GLY A 509 14.52 16.18 14.02
N ARG A 510 14.36 16.76 12.82
CA ARG A 510 15.29 16.75 11.68
C ARG A 510 16.56 17.61 11.93
N HIS A 511 17.65 17.16 11.32
CA HIS A 511 18.76 17.90 10.67
C HIS A 511 19.21 19.27 11.20
N HIS A 512 20.44 19.31 11.72
CA HIS A 512 21.45 20.35 11.43
C HIS A 512 22.83 19.69 11.31
N PRO A 513 23.66 20.04 10.31
CA PRO A 513 25.02 19.51 10.20
C PRO A 513 25.95 20.29 11.14
N GLN A 514 26.59 19.60 12.10
CA GLN A 514 27.68 20.19 12.86
C GLN A 514 29.02 19.91 12.17
N ALA A 515 29.73 21.01 11.93
CA ALA A 515 31.06 21.06 11.38
C ALA A 515 32.08 20.38 12.30
N THR A 516 32.96 19.61 11.68
CA THR A 516 34.20 19.09 12.25
C THR A 516 35.10 20.24 12.71
N THR A 517 35.55 20.18 13.97
CA THR A 517 36.74 20.89 14.43
C THR A 517 37.67 19.88 15.10
N ARG A 518 38.81 19.67 14.43
CA ARG A 518 40.03 18.94 14.80
C ARG A 518 40.00 17.41 14.81
#